data_AF-A0A0L8V9A2-F1
#
_entry.id   AF-A0A0L8V9A2-F1
#
_cell.length_a   1.000
_cell.length_b   1.000
_cell.length_c   1.000
_cell.angle_alpha   90.00
_cell.angle_beta   90.00
_cell.angle_gamma   90.00
#
_symmetry.space_group_name_H-M   'P 1'
#
loop_
_entity.id
_entity.type
_entity.pdbx_description
1 polymer ?
#
loop_
_entity_poly.entity_id
_entity_poly.type
_entity_poly.pdbx_seq_one_letter_code
_entity_poly.pdbx_strand_id
1 'polypeptide(L)'
;MGAWINTTLTWSYILLGIGAVVAVVFALINTFTDKQAAKKGLMAVVFAGAVLAISYALASDAIPQFYGVDKFVEDGTLTNTVSKWIGTTLIATYVLLGLSVVAIATSAVTRVFK
;
A
#
# COMPACT_ATOMS: atom_id res chain seq x y z
N MET A 1 -21.85 7.05 35.59
CA MET A 1 -21.51 7.56 34.25
C MET A 1 -20.53 6.66 33.48
N GLY A 2 -19.47 6.12 34.09
CA GLY A 2 -18.48 5.27 33.37
C GLY A 2 -19.04 3.99 32.72
N ALA A 3 -20.01 3.32 33.34
CA ALA A 3 -20.61 2.09 32.78
C ALA A 3 -21.32 2.32 31.44
N TRP A 4 -22.05 3.42 31.29
CA TRP A 4 -22.80 3.75 30.07
C TRP A 4 -21.89 4.10 28.89
N ILE A 5 -20.81 4.86 29.15
CA ILE A 5 -19.76 5.14 28.16
C ILE A 5 -19.10 3.82 27.72
N ASN A 6 -18.71 2.97 28.67
CA ASN A 6 -17.98 1.74 28.35
C ASN A 6 -18.84 0.75 27.54
N THR A 7 -20.12 0.60 27.89
CA THR A 7 -21.06 -0.22 27.12
C THR A 7 -21.26 0.33 25.70
N THR A 8 -21.41 1.64 25.53
CA THR A 8 -21.62 2.24 24.21
C THR A 8 -20.38 2.10 23.32
N LEU A 9 -19.18 2.36 23.85
CA LEU A 9 -17.92 2.14 23.12
C LEU A 9 -17.73 0.67 22.72
N THR A 10 -18.05 -0.26 23.62
CA THR A 10 -17.95 -1.70 23.33
C THR A 10 -18.81 -2.07 22.13
N TRP A 11 -20.06 -1.59 22.09
CA TRP A 11 -20.94 -1.80 20.94
C TRP A 11 -20.45 -1.11 19.68
N SER A 12 -19.88 0.10 19.77
CA SER A 12 -19.28 0.77 18.61
C SER A 12 -18.14 -0.03 18.00
N TYR A 13 -17.25 -0.62 18.82
CA TYR A 13 -16.17 -1.47 18.33
C TYR A 13 -16.68 -2.77 17.69
N ILE A 14 -17.71 -3.39 18.30
CA ILE A 14 -18.34 -4.59 17.73
C ILE A 14 -18.97 -4.28 16.37
N LEU A 15 -19.76 -3.22 16.29
CA LEU A 15 -20.41 -2.80 15.04
C LEU A 15 -19.40 -2.39 13.97
N LEU A 16 -18.31 -1.71 14.35
CA LEU A 16 -17.21 -1.38 13.46
C LEU A 16 -16.50 -2.64 12.93
N GLY A 17 -16.25 -3.61 13.81
CA GLY A 17 -15.68 -4.91 13.44
C GLY A 17 -16.58 -5.66 12.45
N ILE A 18 -17.88 -5.75 12.73
CA ILE A 18 -18.86 -6.38 11.83
C ILE A 18 -18.91 -5.62 10.50
N GLY A 19 -18.98 -4.29 10.52
CA GLY A 19 -19.03 -3.47 9.32
C GLY A 19 -17.80 -3.66 8.44
N ALA A 20 -16.61 -3.71 9.04
CA ALA A 20 -15.37 -3.99 8.33
C ALA A 20 -15.39 -5.39 7.68
N VAL A 21 -15.83 -6.42 8.41
CA VAL A 21 -15.95 -7.79 7.87
C VAL A 21 -16.93 -7.84 6.71
N VAL A 22 -18.12 -7.25 6.86
CA VAL A 22 -19.15 -7.20 5.81
C VAL A 22 -18.62 -6.47 4.57
N ALA A 23 -17.94 -5.33 4.75
CA ALA A 23 -17.37 -4.57 3.64
C ALA A 23 -16.33 -5.39 2.86
N VAL A 24 -15.44 -6.11 3.56
CA VAL A 24 -14.44 -6.99 2.92
C VAL A 24 -15.12 -8.14 2.19
N VAL A 25 -16.08 -8.82 2.82
CA VAL A 25 -16.79 -9.95 2.21
C VAL A 25 -17.56 -9.52 0.95
N PHE A 26 -18.29 -8.41 1.00
CA PHE A 26 -18.99 -7.88 -0.17
C PHE A 26 -18.04 -7.44 -1.28
N ALA A 27 -16.92 -6.79 -0.93
CA ALA A 27 -15.91 -6.43 -1.91
C ALA A 27 -15.36 -7.67 -2.62
N LEU A 28 -15.09 -8.75 -1.89
CA LEU A 28 -14.65 -10.02 -2.47
C LEU A 28 -15.73 -10.65 -3.36
N ILE A 29 -16.97 -10.79 -2.87
CA ILE A 29 -18.09 -11.36 -3.65
C ILE A 29 -18.28 -10.58 -4.95
N ASN A 30 -18.28 -9.25 -4.89
CA ASN A 30 -18.47 -8.40 -6.06
C ASN A 30 -17.29 -8.52 -7.04
N THR A 31 -16.07 -8.62 -6.52
CA THR A 31 -14.86 -8.84 -7.34
C THR A 31 -14.92 -10.16 -8.09
N PHE A 32 -15.46 -11.23 -7.52
CA PHE A 32 -15.55 -12.54 -8.18
C PHE A 32 -16.82 -12.75 -9.03
N THR A 33 -17.91 -12.05 -8.72
CA THR A 33 -19.18 -12.17 -9.46
C THR A 33 -19.19 -11.30 -10.72
N ASP A 34 -18.62 -10.10 -10.65
CA ASP A 34 -18.51 -9.21 -11.80
C ASP A 34 -17.18 -9.43 -12.53
N LYS A 35 -17.26 -10.05 -13.71
CA LYS A 35 -16.10 -10.31 -14.58
C LYS A 35 -15.36 -9.03 -14.99
N GLN A 36 -16.04 -7.90 -15.10
CA GLN A 36 -15.43 -6.63 -15.43
C GLN A 36 -14.69 -6.04 -14.23
N ALA A 37 -15.29 -6.11 -13.03
CA ALA A 37 -14.62 -5.74 -11.79
C ALA A 37 -13.40 -6.63 -11.53
N ALA A 38 -13.53 -7.94 -11.71
CA ALA A 38 -12.44 -8.92 -11.58
C ALA A 38 -11.25 -8.56 -12.46
N LYS A 39 -11.50 -8.27 -13.75
CA LYS A 39 -10.44 -7.89 -14.70
C LYS A 39 -9.74 -6.60 -14.30
N LYS A 40 -10.49 -5.58 -13.86
CA LYS A 40 -9.91 -4.31 -13.39
C LYS A 40 -9.07 -4.50 -12.13
N GLY A 41 -9.57 -5.29 -11.17
CA GLY A 41 -8.83 -5.65 -9.96
C GLY A 41 -7.55 -6.42 -10.29
N LEU A 42 -7.63 -7.41 -11.17
CA LEU A 42 -6.46 -8.18 -11.61
C LEU A 42 -5.42 -7.28 -12.31
N MET A 43 -5.85 -6.36 -13.18
CA MET A 43 -4.94 -5.40 -13.81
C MET A 43 -4.23 -4.53 -12.78
N ALA A 44 -4.93 -4.07 -11.73
CA ALA A 44 -4.31 -3.30 -10.65
C ALA A 44 -3.26 -4.12 -9.89
N VAL A 45 -3.55 -5.39 -9.57
CA VAL A 45 -2.61 -6.29 -8.89
C VAL A 45 -1.40 -6.60 -9.78
N VAL A 46 -1.61 -6.89 -11.07
CA VAL A 46 -0.53 -7.14 -12.04
C VAL A 46 0.34 -5.90 -12.18
N PHE A 47 -0.26 -4.72 -12.29
CA PHE A 47 0.46 -3.45 -12.36
C PHE A 47 1.31 -3.22 -11.10
N ALA A 48 0.72 -3.37 -9.92
CA ALA A 48 1.45 -3.22 -8.65
C ALA A 48 2.61 -4.24 -8.54
N GLY A 49 2.36 -5.50 -8.92
CA GLY A 49 3.36 -6.55 -8.96
C GLY A 49 4.50 -6.23 -9.93
N ALA A 50 4.19 -5.69 -11.12
CA ALA A 50 5.19 -5.27 -12.09
C ALA A 50 6.04 -4.11 -11.56
N VAL A 51 5.42 -3.10 -10.96
CA VAL A 51 6.14 -1.98 -10.33
C VAL A 51 7.06 -2.48 -9.22
N LEU A 52 6.58 -3.37 -8.34
CA LEU A 52 7.39 -3.95 -7.28
C LEU A 52 8.55 -4.79 -7.83
N ALA A 53 8.32 -5.60 -8.87
CA ALA A 53 9.35 -6.43 -9.49
C ALA A 53 10.45 -5.57 -10.13
N ILE A 54 10.07 -4.54 -10.87
CA ILE A 54 11.02 -3.58 -11.46
C ILE A 54 11.78 -2.85 -10.36
N SER A 55 11.08 -2.38 -9.32
CA SER A 55 11.70 -1.67 -8.20
C SER A 55 12.67 -2.56 -7.43
N TYR A 56 12.35 -3.84 -7.26
CA TYR A 56 13.23 -4.82 -6.60
C TYR A 56 14.46 -5.16 -7.44
N ALA A 57 14.30 -5.22 -8.77
CA ALA A 57 15.41 -5.42 -9.69
C ALA A 57 16.38 -4.22 -9.70
N LEU A 58 15.87 -3.00 -9.51
CA LEU A 58 16.66 -1.77 -9.43
C LEU A 58 17.24 -1.50 -8.03
N ALA A 59 16.63 -2.07 -6.98
CA ALA A 59 17.06 -1.86 -5.61
C ALA A 59 18.39 -2.57 -5.31
N SER A 60 19.32 -1.81 -4.71
CA SER A 60 20.58 -2.33 -4.18
C SER A 60 20.37 -2.93 -2.79
N ASP A 61 21.12 -3.98 -2.49
CA ASP A 61 21.21 -4.61 -1.16
C ASP A 61 22.33 -4.01 -0.29
N ALA A 62 23.09 -3.05 -0.81
CA ALA A 62 24.10 -2.34 -0.06
C ALA A 62 23.50 -1.63 1.16
N ILE A 63 24.18 -1.71 2.30
CA ILE A 63 23.76 -1.02 3.53
C ILE A 63 24.13 0.48 3.41
N PRO A 64 23.17 1.40 3.52
CA PRO A 64 23.42 2.83 3.44
C PRO A 64 24.34 3.27 4.58
N GLN A 65 25.35 4.08 4.27
CA GLN A 65 26.27 4.60 5.27
C GLN A 65 25.72 5.91 5.83
N PHE A 66 25.27 5.90 7.08
CA PHE A 66 24.83 7.08 7.82
C PHE A 66 25.27 7.01 9.27
N TYR A 67 25.25 8.14 9.96
CA TYR A 67 25.70 8.22 11.35
C TYR A 67 24.87 7.29 12.26
N GLY A 68 25.54 6.37 12.95
CA GLY A 68 24.89 5.42 13.86
C GLY A 68 24.34 4.15 13.18
N VAL A 69 24.65 3.91 11.89
CA VAL A 69 24.23 2.69 11.19
C VAL A 69 24.73 1.42 11.87
N ASP A 70 25.93 1.47 12.47
CA ASP A 70 26.57 0.31 13.10
C ASP A 70 25.69 -0.32 14.17
N LYS A 71 24.96 0.49 14.95
CA LYS A 71 24.02 -0.02 15.97
C LYS A 71 22.90 -0.88 15.38
N PHE A 72 22.35 -0.48 14.23
CA PHE A 72 21.25 -1.21 13.60
C PHE A 72 21.74 -2.52 12.96
N VAL A 73 22.98 -2.53 12.48
CA VAL A 73 23.64 -3.73 11.95
C VAL A 73 23.98 -4.70 13.10
N GLU A 74 24.54 -4.19 14.20
CA GLU A 74 24.86 -4.98 15.40
C GLU A 74 23.61 -5.57 16.06
N ASP A 75 22.52 -4.81 16.15
CA ASP A 75 21.23 -5.27 16.69
C ASP A 75 20.48 -6.22 15.73
N GLY A 76 21.02 -6.47 14.53
CA GLY A 76 20.41 -7.34 13.51
C GLY A 76 19.14 -6.79 12.85
N THR A 77 18.75 -5.55 13.18
CA THR A 77 17.56 -4.89 12.62
C THR A 77 17.77 -4.42 11.18
N LEU A 78 19.03 -4.14 10.80
CA LEU A 78 19.42 -3.75 9.46
C LEU A 78 20.33 -4.80 8.83
N THR A 79 19.74 -5.60 7.95
CA THR A 79 20.43 -6.61 7.13
C THR A 79 20.41 -6.21 5.66
N ASN A 80 21.24 -6.85 4.82
CA ASN A 80 21.21 -6.62 3.36
C ASN A 80 19.82 -6.84 2.77
N THR A 81 19.09 -7.85 3.25
CA THR A 81 17.71 -8.12 2.82
C THR A 81 16.78 -6.98 3.19
N VAL A 82 16.84 -6.52 4.44
CA VAL A 82 16.02 -5.38 4.91
C VAL A 82 16.35 -4.12 4.11
N SER A 83 17.63 -3.84 3.89
CA SER A 83 18.10 -2.72 3.06
C SER A 83 17.51 -2.78 1.64
N LYS A 84 17.57 -3.94 0.99
CA LYS A 84 17.01 -4.14 -0.35
C LYS A 84 15.50 -3.90 -0.40
N TRP A 85 14.75 -4.38 0.60
CA TRP A 85 13.30 -4.16 0.66
C TRP A 85 12.92 -2.71 0.94
N ILE A 86 13.70 -2.00 1.77
CA ILE A 86 13.54 -0.55 1.97
C ILE A 86 13.78 0.17 0.65
N GLY A 87 14.89 -0.12 -0.04
CA GLY A 87 15.19 0.46 -1.35
C GLY A 87 14.10 0.16 -2.40
N THR A 88 13.59 -1.07 -2.42
CA THR A 88 12.51 -1.51 -3.31
C THR A 88 11.23 -0.70 -3.09
N THR A 89 10.79 -0.57 -1.84
CA THR A 89 9.56 0.16 -1.50
C THR A 89 9.72 1.66 -1.71
N LEU A 90 10.91 2.20 -1.50
CA LEU A 90 11.24 3.60 -1.79
C LEU A 90 11.17 3.89 -3.30
N ILE A 91 11.83 3.07 -4.13
CA ILE A 91 11.79 3.21 -5.59
C ILE A 91 10.35 3.06 -6.10
N ALA A 92 9.61 2.05 -5.63
CA ALA A 92 8.22 1.85 -5.99
C ALA A 92 7.36 3.08 -5.68
N THR A 93 7.57 3.69 -4.50
CA THR A 93 6.87 4.91 -4.09
C THR A 93 7.18 6.08 -5.03
N TYR A 94 8.45 6.28 -5.41
CA TYR A 94 8.82 7.33 -6.35
C TYR A 94 8.24 7.13 -7.75
N VAL A 95 8.20 5.89 -8.24
CA VAL A 95 7.55 5.56 -9.53
C VAL A 95 6.07 5.89 -9.47
N LEU A 96 5.36 5.44 -8.43
CA LEU A 96 3.92 5.69 -8.27
C LEU A 96 3.62 7.18 -8.08
N LEU A 97 4.47 7.91 -7.36
CA LEU A 97 4.35 9.35 -7.19
C LEU A 97 4.50 10.07 -8.53
N GLY A 98 5.52 9.73 -9.32
CA GLY A 98 5.72 10.30 -10.66
C GLY A 98 4.52 10.04 -11.57
N LEU A 99 4.03 8.80 -11.61
CA LEU A 99 2.82 8.45 -12.37
C LEU A 99 1.58 9.20 -11.89
N SER A 100 1.43 9.40 -10.59
CA SER A 100 0.31 10.14 -10.02
C SER A 100 0.33 11.61 -10.44
N VAL A 101 1.50 12.26 -10.40
CA VAL A 101 1.66 13.65 -10.87
C VAL A 101 1.29 13.77 -12.35
N VAL A 102 1.78 12.85 -13.20
CA VAL A 102 1.45 12.83 -14.63
C VAL A 102 -0.05 12.59 -14.85
N ALA A 103 -0.67 11.68 -14.10
CA ALA A 103 -2.10 11.38 -14.19
C ALA A 103 -2.95 12.62 -13.81
N ILE A 104 -2.57 13.33 -12.75
CA ILE A 104 -3.24 14.56 -12.33
C ILE A 104 -3.09 15.65 -13.39
N ALA A 105 -1.87 15.88 -13.89
CA ALA A 105 -1.61 16.90 -14.90
C ALA A 105 -2.39 16.62 -16.20
N THR A 106 -2.37 15.38 -16.69
CA THR A 106 -3.12 14.99 -17.90
C THR A 106 -4.63 15.08 -17.69
N SER A 107 -5.13 14.72 -16.51
CA SER A 107 -6.54 14.91 -16.16
C SER A 107 -6.95 16.38 -16.16
N ALA A 108 -6.10 17.28 -15.68
CA ALA A 108 -6.38 18.72 -15.69
C ALA A 108 -6.43 19.27 -17.13
N VAL A 109 -5.44 18.91 -17.95
CA VAL A 109 -5.34 19.32 -19.36
C VAL A 109 -6.53 18.83 -20.18
N THR A 110 -6.82 17.53 -20.13
CA THR A 110 -7.91 16.94 -20.92
C THR A 110 -9.29 17.47 -20.56
N ARG A 111 -9.48 17.97 -19.33
CA ARG A 111 -10.73 18.60 -18.87
C ARG A 111 -10.90 20.03 -19.38
N VAL A 112 -9.83 20.71 -19.77
CA VAL A 112 -9.88 22.05 -20.38
C VAL A 112 -10.21 21.97 -21.88
N PHE A 113 -9.77 20.89 -22.53
CA PHE A 113 -9.99 20.65 -23.96
C PHE A 113 -11.25 19.83 -24.28
N LYS A 114 -11.97 19.34 -23.26
CA LYS A 114 -13.31 18.75 -23.37
C LYS A 114 -14.34 19.71 -22.81
#